data_AF-A0A2J8T5D8-F1
#
_entry.id   AF-A0A2J8T5D8-F1
#
_cell.length_a   1.000
_cell.length_b   1.000
_cell.length_c   1.000
_cell.angle_alpha   90.00
_cell.angle_beta   90.00
_cell.angle_gamma   90.00
#
_symmetry.space_group_name_H-M   'P 1'
#
loop_
_entity.id
_entity.type
_entity.pdbx_description
1 polymer ?
#
loop_
_entity_poly.entity_id
_entity_poly.type
_entity_poly.pdbx_seq_one_letter_code
_entity_poly.pdbx_strand_id
1 'polypeptide(L)'
;KIRLCVHCLQAVFPFKPPQRIEARTHLQLGSVLYHHTKNSEQARSHLEKANSVDAAKPLLRKAIQISQQTPYWHCRLLFQLAQLHTLEKDLVSACDLLGVGAEYARVVGSEYTRALFLLSKGMLLLMERKLQEVHPLLTLCGQIVENWQGNPIQKESLRVFFLVLQVTHYLDAGQVKSVKPCL
;
A
#
# COMPACT_ATOMS: atom_id res chain seq x y z
N LYS A 1 -14.96 20.16 14.07
CA LYS A 1 -15.58 19.03 13.33
C LYS A 1 -14.87 17.70 13.58
N ILE A 2 -13.55 17.57 13.35
CA ILE A 2 -12.78 16.33 13.59
C ILE A 2 -12.83 15.83 15.06
N ARG A 3 -12.70 16.72 16.06
CA ARG A 3 -12.83 16.35 17.49
C ARG A 3 -14.17 15.69 17.82
N LEU A 4 -15.27 16.18 17.24
CA LEU A 4 -16.61 15.60 17.44
C LEU A 4 -16.70 14.21 16.79
N CYS A 5 -16.15 14.02 15.59
CA CYS A 5 -16.08 12.69 14.96
C CYS A 5 -15.26 11.69 15.81
N VAL A 6 -14.15 12.11 16.40
CA VAL A 6 -13.34 11.28 17.30
C VAL A 6 -14.15 10.89 18.54
N HIS A 7 -14.85 11.84 19.17
CA HIS A 7 -15.70 11.56 20.34
C HIS A 7 -16.88 10.64 20.00
N CYS A 8 -17.54 10.82 18.84
CA CYS A 8 -18.61 9.94 18.40
C CYS A 8 -18.12 8.51 18.12
N LEU A 9 -16.94 8.35 17.52
CA LEU A 9 -16.35 7.04 17.27
C LEU A 9 -15.87 6.37 18.57
N GLN A 10 -15.33 7.13 19.52
CA GLN A 10 -14.95 6.62 20.84
C GLN A 10 -16.17 6.17 21.67
N ALA A 11 -17.31 6.84 21.51
CA ALA A 11 -18.55 6.50 22.19
C ALA A 11 -19.15 5.15 21.73
N VAL A 12 -18.63 4.51 20.68
CA VAL A 12 -19.07 3.19 20.21
C VAL A 12 -18.51 2.06 21.08
N PHE A 13 -17.33 2.22 21.68
CA PHE A 13 -16.65 1.16 22.45
C PHE A 13 -17.37 0.72 23.75
N PRO A 14 -18.01 1.61 24.52
CA PRO A 14 -18.80 1.23 25.70
C PRO A 14 -19.97 0.27 25.39
N PHE A 15 -20.46 0.23 24.15
CA PHE A 15 -21.57 -0.62 23.74
C PHE A 15 -21.16 -2.06 23.38
N LYS A 16 -19.90 -2.45 23.62
CA LYS A 16 -19.34 -3.77 23.26
C LYS A 16 -19.76 -4.20 21.85
N PRO A 17 -19.44 -3.39 20.83
CA PRO A 17 -19.85 -3.67 19.48
C PRO A 17 -19.23 -5.00 19.00
N PRO A 18 -19.87 -5.72 18.06
CA PRO A 18 -19.27 -6.88 17.42
C PRO A 18 -17.86 -6.57 16.89
N GLN A 19 -16.93 -7.52 16.98
CA GLN A 19 -15.51 -7.37 16.58
C GLN A 19 -15.29 -6.67 15.23
N ARG A 20 -16.19 -6.90 14.26
CA ARG A 20 -16.14 -6.25 12.94
C ARG A 20 -16.33 -4.72 13.02
N ILE A 21 -17.26 -4.27 13.87
CA ILE A 21 -17.54 -2.85 14.09
C ILE A 21 -16.44 -2.23 14.94
N GLU A 22 -15.94 -2.95 15.93
CA GLU A 22 -14.80 -2.52 16.76
C GLU A 22 -13.55 -2.28 15.92
N ALA A 23 -13.14 -3.25 15.10
CA ALA A 23 -11.97 -3.14 14.23
C ALA A 23 -12.12 -1.99 13.21
N ARG A 24 -13.31 -1.84 12.59
CA ARG A 24 -13.59 -0.75 11.65
C ARG A 24 -13.56 0.62 12.33
N THR A 25 -14.08 0.70 13.55
CA THR A 25 -14.09 1.93 14.36
C THR A 25 -12.67 2.33 14.76
N HIS A 26 -11.84 1.37 15.16
CA HIS A 26 -10.42 1.58 15.41
C HIS A 26 -9.65 2.02 14.15
N LEU A 27 -9.98 1.48 12.98
CA LEU A 27 -9.35 1.85 11.70
C LEU A 27 -9.74 3.26 11.25
N GLN A 28 -11.01 3.65 11.44
CA GLN A 28 -11.48 5.00 11.17
C GLN A 28 -10.89 6.02 12.15
N LEU A 29 -10.80 5.68 13.44
CA LEU A 29 -10.14 6.51 14.44
C LEU A 29 -8.64 6.68 14.13
N GLY A 30 -7.94 5.60 13.83
CA GLY A 30 -6.54 5.62 13.45
C GLY A 30 -6.26 6.50 12.24
N SER A 31 -7.06 6.34 11.17
CA SER A 31 -6.94 7.17 9.95
C SER A 31 -7.26 8.65 10.20
N VAL A 32 -8.33 8.95 10.94
CA VAL A 32 -8.71 10.34 11.26
C VAL A 32 -7.65 11.00 12.15
N LEU A 33 -7.14 10.29 13.15
CA LEU A 33 -6.09 10.81 14.02
C LEU A 33 -4.78 11.01 13.27
N TYR A 34 -4.40 10.08 12.38
CA TYR A 34 -3.18 10.18 11.58
C TYR A 34 -3.21 11.35 10.60
N HIS A 35 -4.34 11.56 9.89
CA HIS A 35 -4.44 12.62 8.87
C HIS A 35 -4.76 14.00 9.43
N HIS A 36 -5.42 14.08 10.58
CA HIS A 36 -5.98 15.36 11.05
C HIS A 36 -5.51 15.79 12.44
N THR A 37 -4.67 15.01 13.11
CA THR A 37 -4.12 15.38 14.43
C THR A 37 -2.63 15.12 14.49
N LYS A 38 -1.89 15.86 15.34
CA LYS A 38 -0.47 15.58 15.62
C LYS A 38 -0.26 14.40 16.57
N ASN A 39 -1.31 13.65 16.91
CA ASN A 39 -1.29 12.59 17.91
C ASN A 39 -0.96 11.23 17.28
N SER A 40 0.24 11.13 16.71
CA SER A 40 0.74 9.95 15.98
C SER A 40 0.77 8.68 16.83
N GLU A 41 1.05 8.80 18.14
CA GLU A 41 1.05 7.65 19.06
C GLU A 41 -0.35 7.09 19.34
N GLN A 42 -1.35 7.96 19.52
CA GLN A 42 -2.74 7.52 19.66
C GLN A 42 -3.27 6.93 18.36
N ALA A 43 -2.95 7.53 17.21
CA ALA A 43 -3.30 6.97 15.90
C ALA A 43 -2.72 5.56 15.74
N ARG A 44 -1.44 5.38 16.11
CA ARG A 44 -0.75 4.08 16.08
C ARG A 44 -1.40 3.08 17.03
N SER A 45 -1.71 3.45 18.27
CA SER A 45 -2.39 2.55 19.22
C SER A 45 -3.78 2.13 18.73
N HIS A 46 -4.55 3.05 18.11
CA HIS A 46 -5.83 2.68 17.51
C HIS A 46 -5.66 1.79 16.28
N LEU A 47 -4.64 2.01 15.45
CA LEU A 47 -4.30 1.15 14.33
C LEU A 47 -3.80 -0.22 14.79
N GLU A 48 -3.04 -0.31 15.88
CA GLU A 48 -2.59 -1.56 16.50
C GLU A 48 -3.74 -2.33 17.17
N LYS A 49 -4.72 -1.63 17.75
CA LYS A 49 -5.96 -2.26 18.25
C LYS A 49 -6.90 -2.70 17.12
N ALA A 50 -6.93 -1.97 16.00
CA ALA A 50 -7.54 -2.46 14.76
C ALA A 50 -6.77 -3.67 14.20
N ASN A 51 -5.45 -3.65 14.34
CA ASN A 51 -4.48 -4.64 13.90
C ASN A 51 -4.03 -5.53 15.05
N SER A 52 -4.93 -6.19 15.78
CA SER A 52 -4.52 -7.52 16.27
C SER A 52 -4.16 -8.29 15.00
N VAL A 53 -2.86 -8.36 14.67
CA VAL A 53 -2.38 -8.74 13.33
C VAL A 53 -2.89 -10.14 12.98
N ASP A 54 -2.96 -11.00 14.00
CA ASP A 54 -3.52 -12.35 13.96
C ASP A 54 -5.02 -12.38 13.65
N ALA A 55 -5.81 -11.43 14.17
CA ALA A 55 -7.24 -11.33 13.90
C ALA A 55 -7.57 -10.55 12.61
N ALA A 56 -6.72 -9.59 12.22
CA ALA A 56 -6.94 -8.69 11.10
C ALA A 56 -6.74 -9.39 9.74
N LYS A 57 -5.76 -10.28 9.62
CA LYS A 57 -5.49 -11.05 8.39
C LYS A 57 -6.66 -11.88 7.89
N PRO A 58 -7.29 -12.77 8.68
CA PRO A 58 -8.43 -13.55 8.21
C PRO A 58 -9.62 -12.68 7.83
N LEU A 59 -9.84 -11.57 8.54
CA LEU A 59 -10.88 -10.59 8.21
C LEU A 59 -10.60 -9.89 6.88
N LEU A 60 -9.35 -9.45 6.65
CA LEU A 60 -8.94 -8.83 5.39
C LEU A 60 -9.04 -9.80 4.22
N ARG A 61 -8.63 -11.06 4.38
CA ARG A 61 -8.78 -12.10 3.34
C ARG A 61 -10.26 -12.29 2.97
N LYS A 62 -11.15 -12.37 3.95
CA LYS A 62 -12.59 -12.46 3.70
C LYS A 62 -13.14 -11.20 3.03
N ALA A 63 -12.67 -10.01 3.41
CA ALA A 63 -13.05 -8.76 2.79
C ALA A 63 -12.58 -8.66 1.32
N ILE A 64 -11.37 -9.14 1.01
CA ILE A 64 -10.81 -9.21 -0.35
C ILE A 64 -11.67 -10.12 -1.24
N GLN A 65 -12.08 -11.29 -0.72
CA GLN A 65 -12.96 -12.22 -1.45
C GLN A 65 -14.28 -11.59 -1.89
N ILE A 66 -14.92 -10.81 -1.01
CA ILE A 66 -16.23 -10.20 -1.32
C ILE A 66 -16.14 -8.88 -2.09
N SER A 67 -15.00 -8.20 -2.06
CA SER A 67 -14.82 -6.86 -2.63
C SER A 67 -14.41 -6.84 -4.11
N GLN A 68 -14.30 -8.00 -4.75
CA GLN A 68 -13.86 -8.15 -6.15
C GLN A 68 -14.69 -7.30 -7.14
N GLN A 69 -15.97 -7.03 -6.82
CA GLN A 69 -16.86 -6.20 -7.62
C GLN A 69 -16.65 -4.69 -7.43
N THR A 70 -15.79 -4.29 -6.49
CA THR A 70 -15.49 -2.89 -6.14
C THR A 70 -13.98 -2.63 -6.24
N PRO A 71 -13.45 -2.34 -7.45
CA PRO A 71 -12.01 -2.34 -7.69
C PRO A 71 -11.18 -1.42 -6.79
N TYR A 72 -11.67 -0.21 -6.52
CA TYR A 72 -10.99 0.72 -5.62
C TYR A 72 -10.78 0.13 -4.21
N TRP A 73 -11.84 -0.44 -3.63
CA TRP A 73 -11.78 -1.03 -2.30
C TRP A 73 -10.97 -2.33 -2.29
N HIS A 74 -11.10 -3.14 -3.35
CA HIS A 74 -10.33 -4.36 -3.51
C HIS A 74 -8.82 -4.09 -3.50
N CYS A 75 -8.37 -3.16 -4.34
CA CYS A 75 -6.95 -2.78 -4.41
C CYS A 75 -6.45 -2.18 -3.08
N ARG A 76 -7.27 -1.35 -2.42
CA ARG A 76 -6.92 -0.78 -1.12
C ARG A 76 -6.74 -1.85 -0.03
N LEU A 77 -7.62 -2.86 -0.01
CA LEU A 77 -7.53 -3.97 0.94
C LEU A 77 -6.31 -4.87 0.67
N LEU A 78 -5.97 -5.09 -0.60
CA LEU A 78 -4.75 -5.81 -0.99
C LEU A 78 -3.49 -5.09 -0.52
N PHE A 79 -3.38 -3.78 -0.74
CA PHE A 79 -2.25 -3.00 -0.20
C PHE A 79 -2.15 -3.08 1.32
N GLN A 80 -3.28 -3.00 2.01
CA GLN A 80 -3.31 -3.07 3.46
C GLN A 80 -2.86 -4.45 3.99
N LEU A 81 -3.28 -5.54 3.33
CA LEU A 81 -2.83 -6.88 3.70
C LEU A 81 -1.34 -7.08 3.35
N ALA A 82 -0.84 -6.52 2.25
CA ALA A 82 0.58 -6.56 1.91
C ALA A 82 1.42 -5.84 2.98
N GLN A 83 0.97 -4.68 3.45
CA GLN A 83 1.62 -3.94 4.54
C GLN A 83 1.70 -4.75 5.84
N LEU A 84 0.66 -5.52 6.18
CA LEU A 84 0.71 -6.42 7.34
C LEU A 84 1.76 -7.51 7.18
N HIS A 85 1.85 -8.13 6.00
CA HIS A 85 2.90 -9.11 5.71
C HIS A 85 4.30 -8.48 5.79
N THR A 86 4.48 -7.24 5.31
CA THR A 86 5.74 -6.50 5.47
C THR A 86 6.09 -6.23 6.94
N LEU A 87 5.11 -5.87 7.78
CA LEU A 87 5.34 -5.64 9.21
C LEU A 87 5.79 -6.91 9.94
N GLU A 88 5.30 -8.07 9.53
CA GLU A 88 5.74 -9.37 10.05
C GLU A 88 7.05 -9.87 9.43
N LYS A 89 7.67 -9.09 8.53
CA LYS A 89 8.85 -9.47 7.75
C LYS A 89 8.60 -10.66 6.79
N ASP A 90 7.34 -10.98 6.51
CA ASP A 90 6.93 -11.95 5.50
C ASP A 90 6.88 -11.26 4.13
N LEU A 91 8.06 -10.97 3.58
CA LEU A 91 8.20 -10.20 2.34
C LEU A 91 7.79 -11.00 1.10
N VAL A 92 7.89 -12.33 1.15
CA VAL A 92 7.45 -13.22 0.07
C VAL A 92 5.94 -13.10 -0.13
N SER A 93 5.15 -13.31 0.92
CA SER A 93 3.69 -13.18 0.83
C SER A 93 3.26 -11.76 0.45
N ALA A 94 3.97 -10.74 0.93
CA ALA A 94 3.71 -9.35 0.54
C ALA A 94 3.93 -9.14 -0.96
N CYS A 95 5.06 -9.61 -1.52
CA CYS A 95 5.38 -9.54 -2.94
C CYS A 95 4.38 -10.31 -3.82
N ASP A 96 3.95 -11.49 -3.40
CA ASP A 96 2.95 -12.28 -4.10
C ASP A 96 1.61 -11.56 -4.15
N LEU A 97 1.18 -10.99 -3.01
CA LEU A 97 -0.08 -10.26 -2.93
C LEU A 97 -0.08 -8.99 -3.79
N LEU A 98 1.05 -8.27 -3.83
CA LEU A 98 1.22 -7.12 -4.73
C LEU A 98 1.20 -7.56 -6.20
N GLY A 99 1.74 -8.73 -6.53
CA GLY A 99 1.65 -9.34 -7.86
C GLY A 99 0.20 -9.64 -8.27
N VAL A 100 -0.58 -10.25 -7.37
CA VAL A 100 -2.02 -10.50 -7.58
C VAL A 100 -2.78 -9.18 -7.78
N GLY A 101 -2.46 -8.16 -6.99
CA GLY A 101 -3.06 -6.82 -7.12
C GLY A 101 -2.71 -6.13 -8.45
N ALA A 102 -1.48 -6.26 -8.93
CA ALA A 102 -1.08 -5.73 -10.23
C ALA A 102 -1.85 -6.40 -11.38
N GLU A 103 -2.04 -7.71 -11.32
CA GLU A 103 -2.78 -8.46 -12.34
C GLU A 103 -4.28 -8.13 -12.31
N TYR A 104 -4.87 -8.03 -11.11
CA TYR A 104 -6.25 -7.56 -10.97
C TYR A 104 -6.43 -6.15 -11.55
N ALA A 105 -5.52 -5.22 -11.24
CA ALA A 105 -5.58 -3.86 -11.76
C ALA A 105 -5.45 -3.81 -13.29
N ARG A 106 -4.64 -4.70 -13.89
CA ARG A 106 -4.56 -4.90 -15.34
C ARG A 106 -5.89 -5.33 -15.93
N VAL A 107 -6.54 -6.33 -15.33
CA VAL A 107 -7.84 -6.86 -15.79
C VAL A 107 -8.95 -5.81 -15.72
N VAL A 108 -8.95 -4.99 -14.68
CA VAL A 108 -9.92 -3.88 -14.52
C VAL A 108 -9.59 -2.68 -15.44
N GLY A 109 -8.39 -2.64 -16.05
CA GLY A 109 -7.94 -1.53 -16.88
C GLY A 109 -7.44 -0.32 -16.09
N SER A 110 -7.13 -0.48 -14.81
CA SER A 110 -6.54 0.58 -13.97
C SER A 110 -5.02 0.56 -14.03
N GLU A 111 -4.45 1.11 -15.11
CA GLU A 111 -3.00 1.15 -15.32
C GLU A 111 -2.26 1.95 -14.24
N TYR A 112 -2.87 3.02 -13.70
CA TYR A 112 -2.30 3.78 -12.58
C TYR A 112 -2.12 2.91 -11.33
N THR A 113 -3.18 2.18 -10.96
CA THR A 113 -3.13 1.28 -9.78
C THR A 113 -2.19 0.10 -10.01
N ARG A 114 -2.14 -0.41 -11.25
CA ARG A 114 -1.18 -1.45 -11.65
C ARG A 114 0.26 -0.98 -11.46
N ALA A 115 0.58 0.23 -11.93
CA ALA A 115 1.91 0.82 -11.75
C ALA A 115 2.26 0.95 -10.26
N LEU A 116 1.32 1.41 -9.42
CA LEU A 116 1.53 1.47 -7.97
C LEU A 116 1.86 0.11 -7.36
N PHE A 117 1.12 -0.95 -7.72
CA PHE A 117 1.39 -2.30 -7.20
C PHE A 117 2.79 -2.80 -7.60
N LEU A 118 3.18 -2.60 -8.86
CA LEU A 118 4.49 -3.02 -9.35
C LEU A 118 5.62 -2.21 -8.69
N LEU A 119 5.49 -0.89 -8.57
CA LEU A 119 6.47 -0.04 -7.90
C LEU A 119 6.60 -0.42 -6.41
N SER A 120 5.49 -0.67 -5.71
CA SER A 120 5.52 -1.18 -4.32
C SER A 120 6.21 -2.54 -4.22
N LYS A 121 6.00 -3.45 -5.19
CA LYS A 121 6.70 -4.74 -5.23
C LYS A 121 8.20 -4.54 -5.45
N GLY A 122 8.58 -3.62 -6.35
CA GLY A 122 9.98 -3.24 -6.58
C GLY A 122 10.67 -2.71 -5.32
N MET A 123 9.96 -1.92 -4.52
CA MET A 123 10.46 -1.45 -3.22
C MET A 123 10.77 -2.61 -2.26
N LEU A 124 9.87 -3.58 -2.14
CA LEU A 124 10.09 -4.74 -1.26
C LEU A 124 11.26 -5.62 -1.74
N LEU A 125 11.37 -5.85 -3.05
CA LEU A 125 12.47 -6.61 -3.62
C LEU A 125 13.84 -5.92 -3.44
N LEU A 126 13.87 -4.58 -3.48
CA LEU A 126 15.07 -3.81 -3.15
C LEU A 126 15.44 -3.95 -1.67
N MET A 127 14.46 -3.94 -0.76
CA MET A 127 14.70 -4.22 0.67
C MET A 127 15.31 -5.61 0.90
N GLU A 128 14.93 -6.61 0.08
CA GLU A 128 15.52 -7.96 0.11
C GLU A 128 16.84 -8.09 -0.66
N ARG A 129 17.33 -7.00 -1.29
CA ARG A 129 18.51 -7.00 -2.17
C ARG A 129 18.42 -8.01 -3.33
N LYS A 130 17.20 -8.33 -3.80
CA LYS A 130 16.95 -9.23 -4.94
C LYS A 130 17.12 -8.51 -6.28
N LEU A 131 18.32 -8.03 -6.55
CA LEU A 131 18.62 -7.15 -7.69
C LEU A 131 18.26 -7.77 -9.07
N GLN A 132 18.36 -9.09 -9.19
CA GLN A 132 18.02 -9.82 -10.43
C GLN A 132 16.53 -9.74 -10.80
N GLU A 133 15.65 -9.70 -9.81
CA GLU A 133 14.19 -9.59 -10.02
C GLU A 133 13.74 -8.14 -10.18
N VAL A 134 14.46 -7.20 -9.56
CA VAL A 134 14.15 -5.77 -9.61
C VAL A 134 14.35 -5.21 -11.02
N HIS A 135 15.42 -5.58 -11.71
CA HIS A 135 15.73 -5.02 -13.03
C HIS A 135 14.60 -5.20 -14.07
N PRO A 136 14.10 -6.42 -14.37
CA PRO A 136 13.02 -6.60 -15.33
C PRO A 136 11.71 -5.94 -14.87
N LEU A 137 11.47 -5.87 -13.56
CA LEU A 137 10.31 -5.17 -12.99
C LEU A 137 10.40 -3.66 -13.24
N LEU A 138 11.57 -3.04 -13.06
CA LEU A 138 11.79 -1.62 -13.34
C LEU A 138 11.63 -1.32 -14.83
N THR A 139 12.13 -2.19 -15.73
CA THR A 139 11.91 -2.02 -17.17
C THR A 139 10.42 -1.99 -17.52
N LEU A 140 9.64 -2.91 -16.96
CA LEU A 140 8.19 -2.95 -17.15
C LEU A 140 7.50 -1.70 -16.57
N CYS A 141 7.86 -1.29 -15.35
CA CYS A 141 7.33 -0.08 -14.72
C CYS A 141 7.63 1.17 -15.55
N GLY A 142 8.85 1.30 -16.09
CA GLY A 142 9.23 2.42 -16.95
C GLY A 142 8.32 2.55 -18.16
N GLN A 143 8.08 1.44 -18.87
CA GLN A 143 7.17 1.42 -20.02
C GLN A 143 5.73 1.82 -19.64
N ILE A 144 5.21 1.33 -18.52
CA ILE A 144 3.86 1.68 -18.05
C ILE A 144 3.76 3.16 -17.71
N VAL A 145 4.76 3.70 -16.99
CA VAL A 145 4.77 5.12 -16.56
C VAL A 145 4.91 6.07 -17.76
N GLU A 146 5.71 5.72 -18.76
CA GLU A 146 5.87 6.52 -19.98
C GLU A 146 4.58 6.56 -20.81
N ASN A 147 3.99 5.38 -21.05
CA ASN A 147 2.82 5.21 -21.91
C ASN A 147 1.51 5.67 -21.26
N TRP A 148 1.45 5.80 -19.94
CA TRP A 148 0.24 6.22 -19.26
C TRP A 148 -0.10 7.70 -19.53
N GLN A 149 -1.30 7.97 -20.04
CA GLN A 149 -1.77 9.30 -20.44
C GLN A 149 -2.86 9.88 -19.51
N GLY A 150 -2.90 9.44 -18.24
CA GLY A 150 -3.89 9.93 -17.28
C GLY A 150 -3.54 11.30 -16.69
N ASN A 151 -3.98 11.55 -15.47
CA ASN A 151 -3.79 12.85 -14.80
C ASN A 151 -2.29 13.22 -14.69
N PRO A 152 -1.87 14.42 -15.13
CA PRO A 152 -0.46 14.84 -15.08
C PRO A 152 0.17 14.75 -13.68
N ILE A 153 -0.55 15.13 -12.62
CA ILE A 153 -0.05 15.10 -11.24
C ILE A 153 0.23 13.67 -10.78
N GLN A 154 -0.66 12.75 -11.15
CA GLN A 154 -0.49 11.33 -10.86
C GLN A 154 0.67 10.74 -11.68
N LYS A 155 0.89 11.23 -12.91
CA LYS A 155 1.99 10.78 -13.77
C LYS A 155 3.33 11.18 -13.18
N GLU A 156 3.44 12.42 -12.72
CA GLU A 156 4.64 12.89 -12.03
C GLU A 156 4.87 12.13 -10.71
N SER A 157 3.80 11.81 -9.97
CA SER A 157 3.91 11.00 -8.76
C SER A 157 4.48 9.60 -9.05
N LEU A 158 4.03 8.95 -10.13
CA LEU A 158 4.57 7.67 -10.58
C LEU A 158 6.02 7.78 -11.05
N ARG A 159 6.37 8.84 -11.81
CA ARG A 159 7.73 9.10 -12.27
C ARG A 159 8.70 9.28 -11.10
N VAL A 160 8.31 10.10 -10.11
CA VAL A 160 9.13 10.31 -8.91
C VAL A 160 9.34 9.00 -8.17
N PHE A 161 8.28 8.20 -7.98
CA PHE A 161 8.41 6.91 -7.30
C PHE A 161 9.32 5.94 -8.10
N PHE A 162 9.13 5.84 -9.41
CA PHE A 162 9.99 5.05 -10.29
C PHE A 162 11.46 5.48 -10.21
N LEU A 163 11.73 6.78 -10.30
CA LEU A 163 13.09 7.33 -10.28
C LEU A 163 13.78 7.05 -8.96
N VAL A 164 13.07 7.18 -7.83
CA VAL A 164 13.60 6.82 -6.51
C VAL A 164 14.03 5.35 -6.49
N LEU A 165 13.19 4.42 -6.95
CA LEU A 165 13.54 3.00 -6.98
C LEU A 165 14.69 2.70 -7.94
N GLN A 166 14.74 3.37 -9.08
CA GLN A 166 15.80 3.21 -10.07
C GLN A 166 17.15 3.67 -9.51
N VAL A 167 17.20 4.84 -8.85
CA VAL A 167 18.40 5.35 -8.18
C VAL A 167 18.82 4.40 -7.06
N THR A 168 17.90 3.94 -6.21
CA THR A 168 18.20 2.96 -5.15
C THR A 168 18.80 1.68 -5.73
N HIS A 169 18.24 1.14 -6.81
CA HIS A 169 18.76 -0.05 -7.49
C HIS A 169 20.20 0.15 -8.00
N TYR A 170 20.48 1.28 -8.66
CA TYR A 170 21.83 1.56 -9.16
C TYR A 170 22.85 1.78 -8.04
N LEU A 171 22.44 2.41 -6.94
CA LEU A 171 23.28 2.56 -5.74
C LEU A 171 23.61 1.20 -5.12
N ASP A 172 22.60 0.34 -4.93
CA ASP A 172 22.79 -1.01 -4.37
C ASP A 172 23.61 -1.92 -5.30
N ALA A 173 23.54 -1.72 -6.61
CA ALA A 173 24.34 -2.44 -7.61
C ALA A 173 25.78 -1.90 -7.76
N GLY A 174 26.15 -0.83 -7.04
CA GLY A 174 27.47 -0.19 -7.15
C GLY A 174 27.70 0.56 -8.47
N GLN A 175 26.65 0.79 -9.26
CA GLN A 175 26.72 1.45 -10.56
C GLN A 175 26.48 2.97 -10.44
N VAL A 176 27.39 3.67 -9.76
CA VAL A 176 27.25 5.13 -9.51
C VAL A 176 27.50 5.99 -10.77
N LYS A 177 27.96 5.39 -11.89
CA LYS A 177 28.49 6.13 -13.07
C LYS A 177 27.56 6.26 -14.28
N SER A 178 26.32 5.78 -14.25
CA SER A 178 25.41 5.91 -15.40
C SER A 178 24.05 6.45 -15.01
N VAL A 179 24.04 7.60 -14.34
CA VAL A 179 22.84 8.43 -14.32
C VAL A 179 22.75 9.06 -15.70
N LYS A 180 22.05 8.40 -16.64
CA LYS A 180 21.55 9.13 -17.81
C LYS A 180 20.77 10.34 -17.28
N PRO A 181 20.96 11.55 -17.83
CA PRO A 181 20.25 12.72 -17.34
C PRO A 181 18.77 12.52 -17.61
N CYS A 182 18.04 12.11 -16.58
CA CYS A 182 16.58 12.01 -16.58
C CYS A 182 16.01 13.39 -16.20
N LEU A 183 16.33 14.41 -17.02
CA LEU A 183 15.75 15.74 -16.98
C LEU A 183 14.99 15.97 -18.29
#